data_AF-A0A919GTJ3-F1
#
_entry.id   AF-A0A919GTJ3-F1
#
_cell.length_a   1.000
_cell.length_b   1.000
_cell.length_c   1.000
_cell.angle_alpha   90.00
_cell.angle_beta   90.00
_cell.angle_gamma   90.00
#
_symmetry.space_group_name_H-M   'P 1'
#
loop_
_entity.id
_entity.type
_entity.pdbx_description
1 polymer ?
#
loop_
_entity_poly.entity_id
_entity_poly.type
_entity_poly.pdbx_seq_one_letter_code
_entity_poly.pdbx_strand_id
1 'polypeptide(L)' 'MNRLPDWLHEGARVFDPAKDSEAIIQFIGEHEDSATRIVVPCAVFLRPEGGGKEWIVPDYQALRQADPR' A
#
# COMPACT_ATOMS: atom_id res chain seq x y z
N MET A 1 4.95 -19.49 -5.66
CA MET A 1 5.15 -18.29 -4.83
C MET A 1 4.84 -17.09 -5.71
N ASN A 2 3.75 -16.37 -5.43
CA ASN A 2 3.38 -15.19 -6.20
C ASN A 2 4.43 -14.10 -5.92
N ARG A 3 5.30 -13.83 -6.88
CA ARG A 3 6.35 -12.81 -6.73
C ARG A 3 5.66 -11.45 -6.81
N LEU A 4 5.82 -10.63 -5.76
CA LEU A 4 5.36 -9.24 -5.80
C LEU A 4 6.05 -8.50 -6.95
N PRO A 5 5.39 -7.52 -7.58
CA PRO A 5 6.03 -6.69 -8.60
C PRO A 5 7.27 -5.99 -8.06
N ASP A 6 8.30 -5.81 -8.89
CA ASP A 6 9.57 -5.18 -8.45
C ASP A 6 9.38 -3.72 -7.98
N TRP A 7 8.33 -3.02 -8.45
CA TRP A 7 7.98 -1.67 -8.01
C TRP A 7 7.36 -1.64 -6.60
N LEU A 8 6.87 -2.77 -6.10
CA LEU A 8 6.16 -2.87 -4.82
C LEU A 8 7.16 -3.19 -3.70
N HIS A 9 7.82 -2.16 -3.18
CA HIS A 9 8.78 -2.27 -2.08
C HIS A 9 8.65 -1.08 -1.12
N GLU A 10 9.13 -1.25 0.12
CA GLU A 10 9.18 -0.18 1.11
C GLU A 10 9.98 1.02 0.60
N GLY A 11 9.45 2.22 0.81
CA GLY A 11 9.98 3.48 0.25
C GLY A 11 9.47 3.81 -1.15
N ALA A 12 8.80 2.90 -1.85
CA ALA A 12 8.23 3.20 -3.16
C ALA A 12 7.07 4.19 -3.03
N ARG A 13 7.02 5.14 -3.97
CA ARG A 13 5.89 6.06 -4.12
C ARG A 13 4.78 5.41 -4.93
N VAL A 14 3.56 5.51 -4.42
CA VAL A 14 2.36 4.97 -5.05
C VAL A 14 1.26 6.01 -5.04
N PHE A 15 0.36 5.88 -6.00
CA PHE A 15 -0.91 6.59 -6.03
C PHE A 15 -2.04 5.63 -5.66
N ASP A 16 -2.87 6.04 -4.70
CA ASP A 16 -4.09 5.35 -4.31
C ASP A 16 -5.32 6.05 -4.93
N PRO A 17 -5.92 5.47 -5.99
CA PRO A 17 -7.09 6.05 -6.65
C PRO A 17 -8.33 6.13 -5.76
N ALA A 18 -8.44 5.29 -4.72
CA ALA A 18 -9.59 5.31 -3.82
C ALA A 18 -9.57 6.53 -2.88
N LYS A 19 -8.39 7.11 -2.67
CA LYS A 19 -8.18 8.31 -1.85
C LYS A 19 -7.76 9.54 -2.64
N ASP A 20 -7.54 9.38 -3.95
CA ASP A 20 -7.01 10.42 -4.84
C ASP A 20 -5.73 11.05 -4.25
N SER A 21 -4.83 10.21 -3.74
CA SER A 21 -3.65 10.67 -2.99
C SER A 21 -2.42 9.84 -3.30
N GLU A 22 -1.27 10.50 -3.36
CA GLU A 22 0.04 9.84 -3.35
C GLU A 22 0.48 9.51 -1.92
N ALA A 23 1.24 8.42 -1.78
CA ALA A 23 1.79 7.94 -0.52
C ALA A 23 3.08 7.15 -0.75
N ILE A 24 3.81 6.92 0.34
CA ILE A 24 4.99 6.07 0.40
C ILE A 24 4.61 4.75 1.08
N ILE A 25 5.07 3.64 0.51
CA ILE A 25 4.96 2.32 1.14
C ILE A 25 5.86 2.29 2.37
N GLN A 26 5.28 2.13 3.55
CA GLN A 26 6.02 1.99 4.81
C GLN A 26 6.37 0.54 5.11
N PHE A 27 5.46 -0.38 4.80
CA PHE A 27 5.60 -1.79 5.10
C PHE A 27 4.66 -2.63 4.22
N ILE A 28 5.05 -3.85 3.91
CA ILE A 28 4.23 -4.84 3.20
C ILE A 28 4.22 -6.12 4.02
N GLY A 29 3.04 -6.59 4.43
CA GLY A 29 2.95 -7.82 5.21
C GLY A 29 1.55 -8.19 5.65
N GLU A 30 1.48 -9.11 6.61
CA GLU A 30 0.21 -9.63 7.09
C GLU A 30 -0.58 -8.57 7.87
N HIS A 31 -1.86 -8.44 7.54
CA HIS A 31 -2.81 -7.60 8.24
C HIS A 31 -4.12 -8.35 8.44
N GLU A 32 -4.60 -8.42 9.68
CA GLU A 32 -5.97 -8.87 9.96
C GLU A 32 -6.93 -7.70 9.82
N ASP A 33 -7.80 -7.75 8.81
CA ASP A 33 -8.88 -6.79 8.69
C ASP A 33 -9.85 -6.97 9.86
N SER A 34 -9.97 -5.95 10.71
CA SER A 34 -10.74 -6.05 11.96
C SER A 34 -12.25 -6.20 11.75
N ALA A 35 -12.77 -5.81 10.58
CA ALA A 35 -14.20 -5.89 10.26
C ALA A 35 -14.61 -7.28 9.79
N THR A 36 -13.76 -7.92 8.98
CA THR A 36 -14.03 -9.21 8.34
C THR A 36 -13.28 -10.38 9.00
N ARG A 37 -12.29 -10.09 9.86
CA ARG A 37 -11.37 -11.07 10.47
C ARG A 37 -10.57 -11.87 9.45
N ILE A 38 -10.44 -11.37 8.23
CA ILE A 38 -9.65 -12.00 7.19
C ILE A 38 -8.20 -11.56 7.33
N VAL A 39 -7.29 -12.53 7.35
CA VAL A 39 -5.84 -12.27 7.30
C VAL A 39 -5.44 -12.06 5.84
N VAL A 40 -4.95 -10.86 5.55
CA VAL A 40 -4.45 -10.45 4.25
C VAL A 40 -2.92 -10.50 4.30
N PRO A 41 -2.26 -11.44 3.61
CA PRO A 41 -0.83 -11.69 3.81
C PRO A 41 0.10 -10.63 3.18
N CYS A 42 -0.42 -9.81 2.26
CA CYS A 42 0.36 -8.82 1.51
C CYS A 42 -0.32 -7.44 1.53
N ALA A 43 -0.82 -7.02 2.70
CA ALA A 43 -1.37 -5.69 2.86
C ALA A 43 -0.27 -4.64 2.80
N VAL A 44 -0.58 -3.50 2.20
CA VAL A 44 0.35 -2.39 1.98
C VAL A 44 0.01 -1.26 2.94
N PHE A 45 0.97 -0.90 3.78
CA PHE A 45 0.84 0.19 4.75
C PHE A 45 1.39 1.46 4.12
N LEU A 46 0.55 2.49 4.05
CA LEU A 46 0.84 3.72 3.32
C LEU A 46 0.88 4.93 4.25
N ARG A 47 1.86 5.79 3.99
CA ARG A 47 1.99 7.10 4.62
C ARG A 47 2.00 8.21 3.56
N PRO A 48 1.17 9.25 3.70
CA PRO A 48 1.20 10.38 2.77
C PRO A 48 2.51 11.18 2.89
N GLU A 49 3.05 11.67 1.77
CA GLU A 49 4.35 12.35 1.71
C GLU A 49 4.44 13.61 2.60
N GLY A 50 3.36 14.38 2.68
CA GLY A 50 3.29 15.61 3.48
C GLY A 50 3.12 15.40 5.00
N GLY A 51 3.09 14.14 5.46
CA GLY A 51 2.57 13.81 6.79
C GLY A 51 1.04 13.88 6.82
N GLY A 52 0.41 12.99 7.57
CA GLY A 52 -1.03 12.84 7.58
C GLY A 52 -1.47 11.49 8.12
N LYS A 53 -2.76 11.20 7.99
CA LYS A 53 -3.32 9.93 8.44
C LYS A 53 -2.80 8.81 7.57
N GLU A 54 -2.20 7.80 8.17
CA GLU A 54 -1.77 6.56 7.52
C GLU A 54 -2.98 5.67 7.23
N TRP A 55 -2.85 4.81 6.22
CA TRP A 55 -3.89 3.83 5.90
C TRP A 55 -3.30 2.55 5.33
N ILE A 56 -4.14 1.51 5.29
CA ILE A 56 -3.77 0.17 4.84
C ILE A 56 -4.58 -0.14 3.60
N VAL A 57 -3.91 -0.69 2.60
CA VAL A 57 -4.54 -1.18 1.38
C VAL A 57 -4.36 -2.71 1.33
N PRO A 58 -5.45 -3.49 1.39
CA PRO A 58 -5.36 -4.94 1.48
C PRO A 58 -4.88 -5.58 0.18
N ASP A 59 -5.09 -4.93 -0.96
CA ASP A 59 -4.67 -5.44 -2.27
C ASP A 59 -3.83 -4.40 -3.01
N TYR A 60 -2.56 -4.71 -3.25
CA TYR A 60 -1.64 -3.84 -3.97
C TYR A 60 -2.09 -3.56 -5.41
N GLN A 61 -2.96 -4.39 -6.00
CA GLN A 61 -3.51 -4.15 -7.35
C GLN A 61 -4.40 -2.91 -7.40
N ALA A 62 -4.90 -2.45 -6.26
CA ALA A 62 -5.62 -1.18 -6.16
C ALA A 62 -4.67 0.03 -6.29
N LEU A 63 -3.36 -0.16 -6.12
CA LEU A 63 -2.36 0.90 -6.18
C LEU A 63 -1.76 1.03 -7.57
N ARG A 64 -1.32 2.24 -7.88
CA ARG A 64 -0.51 2.53 -9.08
C ARG A 64 0.87 2.98 -8.65
N GLN A 65 1.89 2.60 -9.40
CA GLN A 65 3.21 3.23 -9.26
C GLN A 65 3.05 4.72 -9.55
N ALA A 66 3.46 5.58 -8.62
CA ALA A 66 3.57 6.99 -8.91
C ALA A 66 4.82 7.17 -9.78
N ASP A 67 4.69 7.86 -10.91
CA ASP A 67 5.80 8.06 -11.84
C ASP A 67 7.01 8.65 -11.10
N PRO A 68 8.22 8.10 -11.29
CA PRO A 68 9.44 8.76 -10.85
C PRO A 68 9.60 10.03 -11.68
N ARG A 69 9.30 11.19 -11.07
CA ARG A 69 9.65 12.50 -11.64
C ARG A 69 11.15 12.63 -11.83
#